data_AF-A0A523WZJ7-F1
#
_entry.id   AF-A0A523WZJ7-F1
#
_cell.length_a   1.000
_cell.length_b   1.000
_cell.length_c   1.000
_cell.angle_alpha   90.00
_cell.angle_beta   90.00
_cell.angle_gamma   90.00
#
_symmetry.space_group_name_H-M   'P 1'
#
loop_
_entity.id
_entity.type
_entity.pdbx_description
1 polymer ?
#
loop_
_entity_poly.entity_id
_entity_poly.type
_entity_poly.pdbx_seq_one_letter_code
_entity_poly.pdbx_strand_id
1 'polypeptide(L)'
;MFKKSLLVFILFMFISCGTRVLVPPEIDLLPYENVGLISFSVENAEGQLDEMATQRFLQEITRFQRGVQVIELGPLDEVLGKINKTSLDQEAMRAIGDYFGVISFFHGKIKISDVKPDVDIAALIKSLRVRASFNISMTARLFSTETGATLWTDSVFRKESLANLSLGQGRIPYFDVKDQDETHKILVEHMVYELTRDFRPTKRRL
;
A
#
# COMPACT_ATOMS: atom_id res chain seq x y z
N MET A 1 2.84 -44.69 -35.69
CA MET A 1 2.38 -44.43 -34.30
C MET A 1 2.54 -42.97 -33.84
N PHE A 2 3.42 -42.15 -34.44
CA PHE A 2 3.63 -40.74 -34.06
C PHE A 2 2.44 -39.77 -34.31
N LYS A 3 1.64 -39.98 -35.37
CA LYS A 3 0.53 -39.07 -35.72
C LYS A 3 -0.66 -39.08 -34.73
N LYS A 4 -0.92 -40.21 -34.05
CA LYS A 4 -2.01 -40.32 -33.07
C LYS A 4 -1.65 -39.66 -31.73
N SER A 5 -0.37 -39.66 -31.36
CA SER A 5 0.12 -39.00 -30.13
C SER A 5 0.07 -37.46 -30.24
N LEU A 6 0.40 -36.92 -31.43
CA LEU A 6 0.32 -35.48 -31.70
C LEU A 6 -1.11 -34.93 -31.62
N LEU A 7 -2.10 -35.72 -32.03
CA LEU A 7 -3.51 -35.30 -32.07
C LEU A 7 -4.13 -35.25 -30.66
N VAL A 8 -3.70 -36.12 -29.74
CA VAL A 8 -4.10 -36.09 -28.33
C VAL A 8 -3.50 -34.87 -27.62
N PHE A 9 -2.25 -34.51 -27.92
CA PHE A 9 -1.60 -33.34 -27.32
C PHE A 9 -2.25 -32.01 -27.74
N ILE A 10 -2.68 -31.92 -29.00
CA ILE A 10 -3.44 -30.75 -29.50
C ILE A 10 -4.83 -30.66 -28.86
N LEU A 11 -5.50 -31.80 -28.62
CA LEU A 11 -6.83 -31.81 -27.99
C LEU A 11 -6.79 -31.33 -26.53
N PHE A 12 -5.72 -31.61 -25.78
CA PHE A 12 -5.54 -31.11 -24.41
C PHE A 12 -5.21 -29.61 -24.34
N MET A 13 -4.69 -28.99 -25.40
CA MET A 13 -4.43 -27.54 -25.42
C MET A 13 -5.71 -26.69 -25.43
N PHE A 14 -6.86 -27.24 -25.86
CA PHE A 14 -8.12 -26.49 -25.94
C PHE A 14 -9.00 -26.56 -24.68
N ILE A 15 -8.64 -27.36 -23.67
CA ILE A 15 -9.46 -27.54 -22.45
C ILE A 15 -9.17 -26.46 -21.38
N SER A 16 -8.18 -25.57 -21.59
CA SER A 16 -7.75 -24.59 -20.58
C SER A 16 -8.39 -23.18 -20.71
N CYS A 17 -9.50 -23.06 -21.44
CA CYS A 17 -10.24 -21.78 -21.56
C CYS A 17 -11.46 -21.74 -20.64
N GLY A 18 -11.23 -21.82 -19.32
CA GLY A 18 -12.28 -21.58 -18.33
C GLY A 18 -12.76 -20.12 -18.41
N THR A 19 -14.08 -19.90 -18.47
CA THR A 19 -14.69 -18.57 -18.52
C THR A 19 -14.31 -17.78 -17.27
N ARG A 20 -13.85 -16.54 -17.47
CA ARG A 20 -13.53 -15.62 -16.37
C ARG A 20 -14.71 -14.68 -16.16
N VAL A 21 -15.28 -14.68 -14.97
CA VAL A 21 -16.36 -13.76 -14.59
C VAL A 21 -15.82 -12.65 -13.70
N LEU A 22 -16.45 -11.49 -13.77
CA LEU A 22 -16.16 -10.39 -12.87
C LEU A 22 -16.90 -10.65 -11.55
N VAL A 23 -16.14 -10.70 -10.46
CA VAL A 23 -16.64 -10.85 -9.09
C VAL A 23 -16.59 -9.47 -8.42
N PRO A 24 -17.61 -9.08 -7.64
CA PRO A 24 -17.60 -7.83 -6.88
C PRO A 24 -16.39 -7.74 -5.93
N PRO A 25 -16.07 -6.52 -5.45
CA PRO A 25 -15.04 -6.36 -4.42
C PRO A 25 -15.37 -7.19 -3.18
N GLU A 26 -14.34 -7.67 -2.49
CA GLU A 26 -14.51 -8.42 -1.23
C GLU A 26 -14.99 -7.51 -0.10
N ILE A 27 -14.53 -6.25 -0.11
CA ILE A 27 -14.97 -5.22 0.81
C ILE A 27 -15.80 -4.17 0.06
N ASP A 28 -17.01 -3.94 0.54
CA ASP A 28 -17.89 -2.86 0.11
C ASP A 28 -17.87 -1.74 1.16
N LEU A 29 -17.48 -0.54 0.74
CA LEU A 29 -17.42 0.64 1.61
C LEU A 29 -18.72 1.46 1.63
N LEU A 30 -19.67 1.18 0.72
CA LEU A 30 -20.93 1.93 0.64
C LEU A 30 -21.73 1.95 1.95
N PRO A 31 -21.79 0.86 2.75
CA PRO A 31 -22.51 0.88 4.02
C PRO A 31 -21.93 1.83 5.08
N TYR A 32 -20.70 2.31 4.89
CA TYR A 32 -20.02 3.16 5.88
C TYR A 32 -20.20 4.67 5.62
N GLU A 33 -20.86 5.06 4.51
CA GLU A 33 -21.14 6.45 4.06
C GLU A 33 -19.96 7.43 4.11
N ASN A 34 -19.58 7.87 5.32
CA ASN A 34 -18.48 8.77 5.63
C ASN A 34 -17.29 7.99 6.21
N VAL A 35 -16.33 7.67 5.35
CA VAL A 35 -15.10 6.96 5.74
C VAL A 35 -13.97 7.97 5.92
N GLY A 36 -13.39 8.03 7.11
CA GLY A 36 -12.21 8.86 7.36
C GLY A 36 -10.96 8.31 6.67
N LEU A 37 -10.05 9.19 6.26
CA LEU A 37 -8.69 8.83 5.85
C LEU A 37 -7.71 9.65 6.67
N ILE A 38 -7.04 8.99 7.61
CA ILE A 38 -5.85 9.53 8.26
C ILE A 38 -4.67 9.27 7.33
N SER A 39 -3.84 10.30 7.12
CA SER A 39 -2.65 10.18 6.26
C SER A 39 -1.80 8.97 6.65
N PHE A 40 -1.17 8.36 5.65
CA PHE A 40 -0.19 7.32 5.90
C PHE A 40 0.96 7.90 6.71
N SER A 41 1.54 7.11 7.61
CA SER A 41 2.77 7.49 8.32
C SER A 41 3.94 6.68 7.80
N VAL A 42 5.14 7.27 7.79
CA VAL A 42 6.37 6.61 7.36
C VAL A 42 7.31 6.42 8.54
N GLU A 43 7.85 5.21 8.68
CA GLU A 43 8.90 4.87 9.64
C GLU A 43 10.23 4.62 8.92
N ASN A 44 11.32 5.15 9.47
CA ASN A 44 12.69 5.01 8.97
C ASN A 44 12.93 5.53 7.55
N ALA A 45 12.19 6.56 7.14
CA ALA A 45 12.43 7.30 5.91
C ALA A 45 11.97 8.74 6.07
N GLU A 46 12.54 9.62 5.25
CA GLU A 46 12.17 11.03 5.16
C GLU A 46 11.70 11.36 3.73
N GLY A 47 11.07 12.52 3.56
CA GLY A 47 10.52 12.97 2.29
C GLY A 47 9.00 12.84 2.23
N GLN A 48 8.44 12.57 1.06
CA GLN A 48 7.00 12.68 0.78
C GLN A 48 6.31 11.34 0.47
N LEU A 49 6.88 10.22 0.95
CA LEU A 49 6.29 8.88 0.72
C LEU A 49 4.89 8.74 1.32
N ASP A 50 4.66 9.34 2.48
CA ASP A 50 3.38 9.42 3.16
C ASP A 50 2.33 10.14 2.31
N GLU A 51 2.66 11.32 1.78
CA GLU A 51 1.79 12.10 0.90
C GLU A 51 1.46 11.31 -0.37
N MET A 52 2.47 10.77 -1.04
CA MET A 52 2.29 9.97 -2.26
C MET A 52 1.40 8.75 -2.04
N ALA A 53 1.65 8.00 -0.96
CA ALA A 53 0.86 6.82 -0.64
C ALA A 53 -0.58 7.19 -0.26
N THR A 54 -0.78 8.24 0.53
CA THR A 54 -2.10 8.73 0.93
C THR A 54 -2.93 9.11 -0.29
N GLN A 55 -2.36 9.92 -1.18
CA GLN A 55 -3.03 10.37 -2.41
C GLN A 55 -3.33 9.20 -3.35
N ARG A 56 -2.37 8.29 -3.54
CA ARG A 56 -2.58 7.12 -4.39
C ARG A 56 -3.62 6.17 -3.81
N PHE A 57 -3.65 5.99 -2.49
CA PHE A 57 -4.63 5.15 -1.80
C PHE A 57 -6.04 5.73 -1.96
N LEU A 58 -6.19 7.04 -1.71
CA LEU A 58 -7.44 7.76 -1.91
C LEU A 58 -7.96 7.62 -3.36
N GLN A 59 -7.07 7.74 -4.35
CA GLN A 59 -7.42 7.54 -5.76
C GLN A 59 -7.93 6.13 -6.05
N GLU A 60 -7.28 5.08 -5.54
CA GLU A 60 -7.74 3.70 -5.77
C GLU A 60 -9.09 3.44 -5.10
N ILE A 61 -9.28 3.89 -3.85
CA ILE A 61 -10.55 3.72 -3.14
C ILE A 61 -11.68 4.44 -3.88
N THR A 62 -11.55 5.73 -4.16
CA THR A 62 -12.61 6.52 -4.81
C THR A 62 -12.90 6.05 -6.24
N ARG A 63 -11.91 5.50 -6.95
CA ARG A 63 -12.08 4.95 -8.30
C ARG A 63 -12.99 3.73 -8.33
N PHE A 64 -12.85 2.82 -7.35
CA PHE A 64 -13.51 1.51 -7.37
C PHE A 64 -14.69 1.40 -6.41
N GLN A 65 -14.73 2.21 -5.35
CA GLN A 65 -15.82 2.29 -4.38
C GLN A 65 -16.68 3.53 -4.64
N ARG A 66 -17.21 3.66 -5.87
CA ARG A 66 -17.95 4.85 -6.28
C ARG A 66 -19.17 5.09 -5.39
N GLY A 67 -19.30 6.31 -4.87
CA GLY A 67 -20.40 6.70 -3.99
C GLY A 67 -20.02 6.76 -2.51
N VAL A 68 -18.87 6.18 -2.12
CA VAL A 68 -18.31 6.41 -0.78
C VAL A 68 -17.81 7.85 -0.66
N GLN A 69 -18.06 8.49 0.48
CA GLN A 69 -17.48 9.78 0.81
C GLN A 69 -16.25 9.55 1.69
N VAL A 70 -15.08 9.89 1.17
CA VAL A 70 -13.82 9.80 1.93
C VAL A 70 -13.46 11.18 2.47
N ILE A 71 -13.32 11.29 3.78
CA ILE A 71 -12.98 12.54 4.48
C ILE A 71 -11.52 12.48 4.90
N GLU A 72 -10.66 13.29 4.28
CA GLU A 72 -9.25 13.41 4.68
C GLU A 72 -9.15 14.11 6.05
N LEU A 73 -8.73 13.37 7.08
CA LEU A 73 -8.66 13.85 8.46
C LEU A 73 -7.33 14.55 8.81
N GLY A 74 -6.30 14.30 7.99
CA GLY A 74 -4.95 14.79 8.18
C GLY A 74 -4.00 13.77 8.82
N PRO A 75 -2.79 14.20 9.23
CA PRO A 75 -1.79 13.35 9.88
C PRO A 75 -2.28 12.79 11.22
N LEU A 76 -1.84 11.57 11.56
CA LEU A 76 -2.27 10.87 12.77
C LEU A 76 -2.03 11.70 14.05
N ASP A 77 -0.88 12.34 14.19
CA ASP A 77 -0.53 13.10 15.39
C ASP A 77 -1.43 14.33 15.57
N GLU A 78 -1.83 14.99 14.47
CA GLU A 78 -2.77 16.12 14.52
C GLU A 78 -4.19 15.66 14.86
N VAL A 79 -4.61 14.52 14.30
CA VAL A 79 -5.91 13.90 14.59
C VAL A 79 -6.00 13.52 16.07
N LEU A 80 -4.97 12.86 16.60
CA LEU A 80 -4.88 12.49 18.01
C LEU A 80 -4.79 13.72 18.92
N GLY A 81 -4.05 14.75 18.50
CA GLY A 81 -3.95 16.03 19.23
C GLY A 81 -5.30 16.73 19.41
N LYS A 82 -6.17 16.72 18.38
CA LYS A 82 -7.52 17.31 18.44
C LYS A 82 -8.44 16.63 19.48
N ILE A 83 -8.18 15.37 19.80
CA ILE A 83 -8.94 14.60 20.80
C ILE A 83 -8.16 14.37 22.11
N ASN A 84 -7.05 15.09 22.31
CA ASN A 84 -6.18 14.97 23.49
C ASN A 84 -5.70 13.53 23.78
N LYS A 85 -5.37 12.79 22.72
CA LYS A 85 -4.78 11.44 22.80
C LYS A 85 -3.36 11.45 22.24
N THR A 86 -2.59 10.44 22.63
CA THR A 86 -1.20 10.24 22.16
C THR A 86 -0.99 8.89 21.48
N SER A 87 -2.00 8.04 21.49
CA SER A 87 -1.98 6.70 20.90
C SER A 87 -3.31 6.39 20.25
N LEU A 88 -3.25 5.61 19.17
CA LEU A 88 -4.43 5.09 18.50
C LEU A 88 -4.92 3.81 19.18
N ASP A 89 -5.51 3.96 20.37
CA ASP A 89 -6.18 2.90 21.12
C ASP A 89 -7.70 2.91 20.89
N GLN A 90 -8.43 1.98 21.50
CA GLN A 90 -9.88 1.86 21.35
C GLN A 90 -10.64 3.14 21.74
N GLU A 91 -10.17 3.85 22.77
CA GLU A 91 -10.81 5.08 23.23
C GLU A 91 -10.56 6.22 22.24
N ALA A 92 -9.33 6.32 21.71
CA ALA A 92 -8.99 7.27 20.66
C ALA A 92 -9.80 7.02 19.37
N MET A 93 -10.00 5.76 18.97
CA MET A 93 -10.80 5.42 17.79
C MET A 93 -12.26 5.88 17.92
N ARG A 94 -12.85 5.72 19.11
CA ARG A 94 -14.19 6.24 19.41
C ARG A 94 -14.24 7.77 19.37
N ALA A 95 -13.29 8.41 20.05
CA ALA A 95 -13.19 9.87 20.06
C ALA A 95 -12.98 10.47 18.67
N ILE A 96 -12.28 9.78 17.76
CA ILE A 96 -12.17 10.19 16.34
C ILE A 96 -13.55 10.16 15.68
N GLY A 97 -14.34 9.11 15.90
CA GLY A 97 -15.69 9.03 15.34
C GLY A 97 -16.59 10.17 15.82
N ASP A 98 -16.59 10.43 17.12
CA ASP A 98 -17.40 11.49 17.75
C ASP A 98 -16.96 12.89 17.28
N TYR A 99 -15.65 13.14 17.19
CA TYR A 99 -15.12 14.46 16.83
C TYR A 99 -15.25 14.77 15.33
N PHE A 100 -14.96 13.80 14.46
CA PHE A 100 -14.90 14.00 13.01
C PHE A 100 -16.16 13.53 12.26
N GLY A 101 -17.10 12.88 12.93
CA GLY A 101 -18.35 12.42 12.32
C GLY A 101 -18.18 11.25 11.34
N VAL A 102 -17.22 10.35 11.61
CA VAL A 102 -16.93 9.17 10.77
C VAL A 102 -17.22 7.89 11.54
N ILE A 103 -17.83 6.90 10.88
CA ILE A 103 -18.16 5.60 11.51
C ILE A 103 -17.06 4.55 11.30
N SER A 104 -16.17 4.81 10.33
CA SER A 104 -14.95 4.07 10.10
C SER A 104 -13.85 4.98 9.55
N PHE A 105 -12.59 4.58 9.69
CA PHE A 105 -11.49 5.31 9.06
C PHE A 105 -10.32 4.40 8.68
N PHE A 106 -9.62 4.79 7.63
CA PHE A 106 -8.35 4.20 7.23
C PHE A 106 -7.18 4.88 7.92
N HIS A 107 -6.18 4.08 8.28
CA HIS A 107 -4.83 4.57 8.53
C HIS A 107 -3.81 3.54 8.02
N GLY A 108 -2.77 4.05 7.35
CA GLY A 108 -1.72 3.24 6.77
C GLY A 108 -0.35 3.55 7.36
N LYS A 109 0.52 2.54 7.36
CA LYS A 109 1.91 2.66 7.79
C LYS A 109 2.84 2.14 6.71
N ILE A 110 3.89 2.89 6.41
CA ILE A 110 4.99 2.50 5.54
C ILE A 110 6.21 2.32 6.42
N LYS A 111 6.87 1.18 6.31
CA LYS A 111 8.10 0.89 7.03
C LYS A 111 9.18 0.48 6.07
N ILE A 112 10.33 1.15 6.18
CA ILE A 112 11.54 0.77 5.47
C ILE A 112 12.48 0.08 6.48
N SER A 113 12.98 -1.09 6.12
CA SER A 113 13.91 -1.85 6.96
C SER A 113 15.23 -2.14 6.25
N ASP A 114 16.28 -2.20 7.08
CA ASP A 114 17.67 -2.59 6.82
C ASP A 114 18.15 -2.36 5.39
N VAL A 115 18.78 -1.20 5.17
CA VAL A 115 19.62 -0.97 4.00
C VAL A 115 20.84 -1.87 4.13
N LYS A 116 20.83 -3.04 3.47
CA LYS A 116 22.02 -3.88 3.37
C LYS A 116 22.89 -3.34 2.23
N PRO A 117 24.12 -2.87 2.49
CA PRO A 117 25.02 -2.53 1.40
C PRO A 117 25.38 -3.82 0.67
N ASP A 118 25.15 -3.87 -0.65
CA ASP A 118 25.64 -4.96 -1.48
C ASP A 118 27.12 -4.69 -1.77
N VAL A 119 27.99 -5.19 -0.89
CA VAL A 119 29.44 -4.97 -0.99
C VAL A 119 30.05 -6.11 -1.79
N ASP A 120 30.22 -5.90 -3.10
CA ASP A 120 31.13 -6.73 -3.87
C ASP A 120 32.57 -6.30 -3.54
N ILE A 121 33.28 -7.12 -2.77
CA ILE A 121 34.67 -6.87 -2.35
C ILE A 121 35.60 -6.76 -3.57
N ALA A 122 35.22 -7.32 -4.73
CA ALA A 122 35.97 -7.15 -5.98
C ALA A 122 35.74 -5.77 -6.65
N ALA A 123 34.62 -5.09 -6.39
CA ALA A 123 34.28 -3.79 -6.97
C ALA A 123 34.93 -2.59 -6.25
N LEU A 124 35.41 -2.79 -5.02
CA LEU A 124 36.13 -1.79 -4.22
C LEU A 124 37.41 -1.25 -4.90
N ILE A 125 37.88 -1.91 -5.97
CA ILE A 125 39.14 -1.57 -6.63
C ILE A 125 38.96 -0.68 -7.87
N LYS A 126 37.75 -0.45 -8.42
CA LYS A 126 37.65 0.27 -9.72
C LYS A 126 36.58 1.34 -9.93
N SER A 127 35.49 1.43 -9.16
CA SER A 127 34.61 2.61 -9.17
C SER A 127 33.52 2.45 -8.12
N LEU A 128 33.37 3.44 -7.23
CA LEU A 128 32.38 3.41 -6.16
C LEU A 128 30.96 3.63 -6.75
N ARG A 129 30.26 2.55 -7.10
CA ARG A 129 28.79 2.53 -7.21
C ARG A 129 28.27 1.53 -6.17
N VAL A 130 27.92 2.03 -5.00
CA VAL A 130 27.36 1.19 -3.92
C VAL A 130 25.87 0.99 -4.20
N ARG A 131 25.48 -0.24 -4.52
CA ARG A 131 24.07 -0.61 -4.67
C ARG A 131 23.49 -0.85 -3.28
N ALA A 132 22.46 -0.09 -2.92
CA ALA A 132 21.78 -0.23 -1.65
C ALA A 132 20.47 -0.99 -1.87
N SER A 133 20.27 -2.09 -1.14
CA SER A 133 18.99 -2.81 -1.15
C SER A 133 18.28 -2.62 0.17
N PHE A 134 16.98 -2.33 0.12
CA PHE A 134 16.13 -2.15 1.29
C PHE A 134 14.87 -2.96 1.14
N ASN A 135 14.20 -3.24 2.25
CA ASN A 135 12.87 -3.80 2.23
C ASN A 135 11.87 -2.70 2.60
N ILE A 136 10.76 -2.66 1.87
CA ILE A 136 9.64 -1.77 2.14
C ILE A 136 8.39 -2.60 2.40
N SER A 137 7.67 -2.27 3.47
CA SER A 137 6.35 -2.81 3.76
C SER A 137 5.35 -1.68 3.89
N MET A 138 4.18 -1.87 3.30
CA MET A 138 3.05 -0.95 3.41
C MET A 138 1.86 -1.73 3.96
N THR A 139 1.30 -1.26 5.07
CA THR A 139 0.13 -1.87 5.73
C THR A 139 -0.97 -0.83 5.79
N ALA A 140 -2.21 -1.21 5.45
CA ALA A 140 -3.39 -0.37 5.67
C ALA A 140 -4.40 -1.12 6.53
N ARG A 141 -5.11 -0.36 7.38
CA ARG A 141 -6.19 -0.88 8.22
C ARG A 141 -7.41 0.02 8.11
N LEU A 142 -8.58 -0.60 8.12
CA LEU A 142 -9.87 0.05 8.31
C LEU A 142 -10.33 -0.22 9.74
N PHE A 143 -10.65 0.82 10.49
CA PHE A 143 -11.11 0.73 11.88
C PHE A 143 -12.59 1.11 11.98
N SER A 144 -13.31 0.46 12.88
CA SER A 144 -14.63 0.90 13.34
C SER A 144 -14.45 1.92 14.47
N THR A 145 -15.08 3.10 14.36
CA THR A 145 -15.06 4.08 15.45
C THR A 145 -16.06 3.73 16.55
N GLU A 146 -17.13 3.00 16.25
CA GLU A 146 -18.10 2.53 17.25
C GLU A 146 -17.46 1.55 18.25
N THR A 147 -16.75 0.55 17.72
CA THR A 147 -16.21 -0.56 18.54
C THR A 147 -14.73 -0.41 18.84
N GLY A 148 -13.98 0.33 18.02
CA GLY A 148 -12.51 0.32 17.99
C GLY A 148 -11.92 -0.96 17.39
N ALA A 149 -12.75 -1.82 16.77
CA ALA A 149 -12.28 -3.03 16.12
C ALA A 149 -11.63 -2.72 14.76
N THR A 150 -10.70 -3.58 14.33
CA THR A 150 -10.22 -3.58 12.95
C THR A 150 -11.25 -4.30 12.08
N LEU A 151 -11.80 -3.60 11.08
CA LEU A 151 -12.75 -4.14 10.11
C LEU A 151 -12.04 -4.83 8.95
N TRP A 152 -10.87 -4.33 8.55
CA TRP A 152 -10.06 -4.90 7.48
C TRP A 152 -8.59 -4.52 7.67
N THR A 153 -7.70 -5.40 7.22
CA THR A 153 -6.26 -5.14 7.17
C THR A 153 -5.65 -5.87 5.98
N ASP A 154 -4.72 -5.21 5.30
CA ASP A 154 -3.84 -5.87 4.33
C ASP A 154 -2.44 -5.26 4.41
N SER A 155 -1.45 -5.98 3.89
CA SER A 155 -0.07 -5.57 3.85
C SER A 155 0.64 -6.08 2.61
N VAL A 156 1.42 -5.21 1.98
CA VAL A 156 2.28 -5.53 0.85
C VAL A 156 3.73 -5.37 1.26
N PHE A 157 4.57 -6.31 0.86
CA PHE A 157 6.01 -6.30 1.08
C PHE A 157 6.76 -6.35 -0.25
N ARG A 158 7.82 -5.55 -0.38
CA ARG A 158 8.74 -5.57 -1.52
C ARG A 158 10.18 -5.44 -1.05
N LYS A 159 11.08 -6.11 -1.75
CA LYS A 159 12.52 -5.90 -1.66
C LYS A 159 12.93 -5.09 -2.87
N GLU A 160 13.53 -3.94 -2.64
CA GLU A 160 13.97 -3.04 -3.70
C GLU A 160 15.48 -2.84 -3.66
N SER A 161 16.05 -2.58 -4.84
CA SER A 161 17.48 -2.34 -5.02
C SER A 161 17.66 -1.10 -5.87
N LEU A 162 18.01 0.02 -5.23
CA LEU A 162 18.20 1.28 -5.93
C LEU A 162 19.69 1.54 -6.11
N ALA A 163 20.06 1.89 -7.35
CA ALA A 163 21.43 2.28 -7.68
C ALA A 163 21.79 3.67 -7.12
N ASN A 164 20.80 4.53 -6.83
CA ASN A 164 20.97 5.93 -6.44
C ASN A 164 20.00 6.33 -5.29
N LEU A 165 20.04 5.63 -4.16
CA LEU A 165 19.33 6.11 -2.96
C LEU A 165 20.08 7.33 -2.39
N SER A 166 19.47 8.51 -2.47
CA SER A 166 19.95 9.67 -1.73
C SER A 166 19.78 9.40 -0.24
N LEU A 167 20.90 9.31 0.47
CA LEU A 167 20.90 9.17 1.92
C LEU A 167 20.86 10.57 2.52
N GLY A 168 19.85 10.84 3.36
CA GLY A 168 19.79 12.04 4.19
C GLY A 168 20.87 12.03 5.29
N GLN A 169 20.86 13.06 6.13
CA GLN A 169 21.71 13.09 7.33
C GLN A 169 21.44 11.84 8.18
N GLY A 170 22.47 11.05 8.49
CA GLY A 170 22.32 9.85 9.32
C GLY A 170 22.04 8.53 8.59
N ARG A 171 22.17 8.45 7.26
CA ARG A 171 21.93 7.23 6.44
C ARG A 171 20.46 6.79 6.39
N ILE A 172 19.54 7.70 6.65
CA ILE A 172 18.10 7.49 6.48
C ILE A 172 17.76 7.67 4.99
N PRO A 173 17.01 6.74 4.37
CA PRO A 173 16.49 6.90 3.01
C PRO A 173 15.63 8.17 2.88
N TYR A 174 15.94 9.00 1.88
CA TYR A 174 15.18 10.23 1.58
C TYR A 174 14.47 10.10 0.23
N PHE A 175 13.18 10.44 0.20
CA PHE A 175 12.30 10.31 -0.96
C PHE A 175 11.69 11.67 -1.34
N ASP A 176 12.35 12.39 -2.24
CA ASP A 176 11.86 13.68 -2.76
C ASP A 176 10.93 13.51 -3.98
N VAL A 177 9.91 14.37 -4.09
CA VAL A 177 9.06 14.47 -5.28
C VAL A 177 9.64 15.42 -6.32
N LYS A 178 10.49 16.39 -5.93
CA LYS A 178 11.05 17.38 -6.87
C LYS A 178 12.17 16.81 -7.76
N ASP A 179 12.87 15.78 -7.30
CA ASP A 179 14.02 15.15 -7.98
C ASP A 179 13.66 13.81 -8.69
N GLN A 180 12.37 13.55 -8.93
CA GLN A 180 11.78 12.30 -9.45
C GLN A 180 12.76 11.30 -10.07
N ASP A 181 13.13 10.27 -9.31
CA ASP A 181 13.33 8.96 -9.91
C ASP A 181 11.91 8.38 -10.10
N GLU A 182 11.41 8.35 -11.34
CA GLU A 182 10.13 7.70 -11.74
C GLU A 182 9.93 6.34 -11.05
N THR A 183 11.03 5.67 -10.73
CA THR A 183 11.07 4.42 -9.97
C THR A 183 10.34 4.49 -8.62
N HIS A 184 10.47 5.56 -7.84
CA HIS A 184 9.80 5.70 -6.53
C HIS A 184 8.28 5.80 -6.67
N LYS A 185 7.84 6.57 -7.66
CA LYS A 185 6.42 6.74 -7.95
C LYS A 185 5.81 5.42 -8.41
N ILE A 186 6.46 4.74 -9.36
CA ILE A 186 6.02 3.42 -9.85
C ILE A 186 5.95 2.41 -8.70
N LEU A 187 6.92 2.42 -7.78
CA LEU A 187 6.92 1.54 -6.61
C LEU A 187 5.70 1.78 -5.72
N VAL A 188 5.47 3.02 -5.28
CA VAL A 188 4.33 3.38 -4.43
C VAL A 188 3.01 3.05 -5.14
N GLU A 189 2.90 3.38 -6.42
CA GLU A 189 1.73 3.07 -7.24
C GLU A 189 1.43 1.57 -7.29
N HIS A 190 2.44 0.74 -7.50
CA HIS A 190 2.30 -0.72 -7.50
C HIS A 190 1.94 -1.26 -6.12
N MET A 191 2.59 -0.78 -5.05
CA MET A 191 2.31 -1.25 -3.70
C MET A 191 0.89 -0.92 -3.27
N VAL A 192 0.43 0.32 -3.51
CA VAL A 192 -0.95 0.74 -3.22
C VAL A 192 -1.95 0.01 -4.11
N TYR A 193 -1.62 -0.21 -5.38
CA TYR A 193 -2.44 -1.02 -6.28
C TYR A 193 -2.59 -2.43 -5.70
N GLU A 194 -1.53 -3.08 -5.23
CA GLU A 194 -1.66 -4.41 -4.62
C GLU A 194 -2.45 -4.38 -3.31
N LEU A 195 -2.20 -3.38 -2.47
CA LEU A 195 -2.81 -3.22 -1.14
C LEU A 195 -4.33 -2.99 -1.19
N THR A 196 -4.83 -2.37 -2.26
CA THR A 196 -6.25 -2.05 -2.41
C THR A 196 -7.03 -3.12 -3.18
N ARG A 197 -6.47 -4.32 -3.36
CA ARG A 197 -7.07 -5.40 -4.16
C ARG A 197 -8.49 -5.75 -3.73
N ASP A 198 -8.75 -5.82 -2.44
CA ASP A 198 -10.04 -6.26 -1.89
C ASP A 198 -11.18 -5.27 -2.15
N PHE A 199 -10.86 -4.02 -2.46
CA PHE A 199 -11.83 -2.97 -2.79
C PHE A 199 -12.17 -2.92 -4.28
N ARG A 200 -11.70 -3.88 -5.08
CA ARG A 200 -11.81 -3.83 -6.54
C ARG A 200 -12.48 -5.09 -7.09
N PRO A 201 -13.27 -4.95 -8.16
CA PRO A 201 -13.76 -6.12 -8.88
C PRO A 201 -12.60 -6.98 -9.40
N THR A 202 -12.66 -8.29 -9.17
CA THR A 202 -11.62 -9.23 -9.63
C THR A 202 -12.19 -10.20 -10.66
N LYS A 203 -11.37 -10.58 -11.65
CA LYS A 203 -11.74 -11.64 -12.60
C LYS A 203 -11.37 -12.99 -11.99
N ARG A 204 -12.37 -13.83 -11.70
CA ARG A 204 -12.16 -15.21 -11.21
C ARG A 204 -12.57 -16.21 -12.27
N ARG A 205 -11.90 -17.37 -12.29
CA ARG A 205 -12.35 -18.53 -13.05
C ARG A 205 -13.50 -19.17 -12.27
N LEU A 206 -14.58 -19.51 -12.99
CA LEU A 206 -15.65 -20.37 -12.48
C LEU A 206 -15.17 -21.81 -12.34
#